data_AF-A0A9D5II22-F1
#
_entry.id   AF-A0A9D5II22-F1
#
_cell.length_a   1.000
_cell.length_b   1.000
_cell.length_c   1.000
_cell.angle_alpha   90.00
_cell.angle_beta   90.00
_cell.angle_gamma   90.00
#
_symmetry.space_group_name_H-M   'P 1'
#
loop_
_entity.id
_entity.type
_entity.pdbx_description
1 polymer ?
#
loop_
_entity_poly.entity_id
_entity_poly.type
_entity_poly.pdbx_seq_one_letter_code
_entity_poly.pdbx_strand_id
1 'polypeptide(L)'
;MSMDSPPEPRTLVERYAADLLRELAAHARRSGPVRVTDAAGGLACMVMVWPADSRMPTALGEQPKPRKIGGRKGCREDILAVVRAAGRPITRKQVIRALKAAGGGHGAGTVAKALADLTASGELVNHKDKRGYRLPTWVRKHPGLFDAV
;
A
#
# COMPACT_ATOMS: atom_id res chain seq x y z
N MET A 1 -7.38 40.75 -40.11
CA MET A 1 -7.15 40.54 -38.68
C MET A 1 -7.14 39.04 -38.46
N SER A 2 -5.96 38.42 -38.49
CA SER A 2 -5.84 36.97 -38.28
C SER A 2 -6.12 36.68 -36.80
N MET A 3 -7.15 35.89 -36.52
CA MET A 3 -7.35 35.31 -35.20
C MET A 3 -6.16 34.39 -34.94
N ASP A 4 -5.32 34.76 -33.96
CA ASP A 4 -4.32 33.85 -33.41
C ASP A 4 -5.08 32.61 -32.91
N SER A 5 -4.86 31.50 -33.60
CA SER A 5 -5.38 30.21 -33.16
C SER A 5 -4.83 29.96 -31.76
N PRO A 6 -5.63 29.49 -30.79
CA PRO A 6 -5.14 29.23 -29.46
C PRO A 6 -3.93 28.30 -29.55
N PRO A 7 -2.88 28.55 -28.75
CA PRO A 7 -1.69 27.71 -28.79
C PRO A 7 -2.09 26.26 -28.55
N GLU A 8 -1.47 25.36 -29.32
CA GLU A 8 -1.68 23.93 -29.12
C GLU A 8 -1.45 23.59 -27.64
N PRO A 9 -2.33 22.78 -27.01
CA PRO A 9 -2.20 22.46 -25.59
C PRO A 9 -0.81 21.98 -25.18
N ARG A 10 -0.12 21.26 -26.08
CA ARG A 10 1.26 20.82 -25.88
C ARG A 10 2.24 21.98 -25.73
N THR A 11 2.23 22.93 -26.67
CA THR A 11 3.11 24.11 -26.64
C THR A 11 2.88 24.94 -25.38
N LEU A 12 1.62 25.05 -24.95
CA LEU A 12 1.26 25.73 -23.72
C LEU A 12 1.89 25.05 -22.49
N VAL A 13 1.77 23.73 -22.39
CA VAL A 13 2.34 22.93 -21.30
C VAL A 13 3.87 22.99 -21.30
N GLU A 14 4.51 22.88 -22.46
CA GLU A 14 5.98 22.94 -22.59
C GLU A 14 6.53 24.29 -22.11
N ARG A 15 5.87 25.40 -22.48
CA ARG A 15 6.24 26.74 -22.01
C ARG A 15 6.13 26.85 -20.48
N TYR A 16 5.01 26.45 -19.90
CA TYR A 16 4.82 26.51 -18.44
C TYR A 16 5.78 25.58 -17.69
N ALA A 17 6.11 24.41 -18.24
CA ALA A 17 7.09 23.52 -17.66
C ALA A 17 8.49 24.15 -17.63
N ALA A 18 8.90 24.84 -18.71
CA ALA A 18 10.18 25.52 -18.78
C ALA A 18 10.27 26.67 -17.76
N ASP A 19 9.21 27.48 -17.62
CA ASP A 19 9.17 28.58 -16.66
C ASP A 19 9.19 28.06 -15.22
N LEU A 20 8.40 27.00 -14.92
CA LEU A 20 8.41 26.34 -13.61
C LEU A 20 9.80 25.81 -13.23
N LEU A 21 10.50 25.15 -14.16
CA LEU A 21 11.84 24.65 -13.91
C LEU A 21 12.84 25.78 -13.64
N ARG A 22 12.72 26.91 -14.35
CA ARG A 22 13.55 28.10 -14.15
C ARG A 22 13.36 28.68 -12.74
N GLU A 23 12.11 28.81 -12.30
CA GLU A 23 11.79 29.29 -10.95
C GLU A 23 12.29 28.33 -9.86
N LEU A 24 12.01 27.02 -10.01
CA LEU A 24 12.45 26.02 -9.03
C LEU A 24 13.97 25.89 -8.95
N ALA A 25 14.68 26.05 -10.08
CA ALA A 25 16.15 26.08 -10.10
C ALA A 25 16.72 27.20 -9.23
N ALA A 26 16.07 28.36 -9.18
CA ALA A 26 16.46 29.48 -8.29
C ALA A 26 16.34 29.13 -6.80
N HIS A 27 15.54 28.10 -6.45
CA HIS A 27 15.28 27.64 -5.09
C HIS A 27 15.83 26.23 -4.78
N ALA A 28 16.60 25.63 -5.71
CA ALA A 28 16.93 24.20 -5.71
C ALA A 28 17.79 23.70 -4.54
N ARG A 29 18.43 24.59 -3.76
CA ARG A 29 19.31 24.19 -2.64
C ARG A 29 18.57 23.50 -1.48
N ARG A 30 17.23 23.38 -1.49
CA ARG A 30 16.44 22.86 -0.35
C ARG A 30 15.31 21.89 -0.70
N SER A 31 15.19 21.48 -1.96
CA SER A 31 13.92 20.91 -2.45
C SER A 31 14.08 19.45 -2.85
N GLY A 32 13.52 18.53 -2.06
CA GLY A 32 13.29 17.15 -2.49
C GLY A 32 12.25 17.04 -3.61
N PRO A 33 11.88 15.82 -4.05
CA PRO A 33 10.89 15.65 -5.10
C PRO A 33 9.53 16.25 -4.71
N VAL A 34 8.96 17.07 -5.60
CA VAL A 34 7.67 17.74 -5.43
C VAL A 34 6.64 17.10 -6.35
N ARG A 35 5.43 16.86 -5.81
CA ARG A 35 4.27 16.41 -6.59
C ARG A 35 3.06 17.23 -6.19
N VAL A 36 2.42 17.85 -7.18
CA VAL A 36 1.17 18.59 -7.01
C VAL A 36 0.13 18.01 -7.95
N THR A 37 -1.09 17.86 -7.45
CA THR A 37 -2.26 17.44 -8.24
C THR A 37 -3.37 18.44 -8.01
N ASP A 38 -3.99 18.91 -9.09
CA ASP A 38 -5.09 19.85 -9.01
C ASP A 38 -6.10 19.60 -10.16
N ALA A 39 -7.31 20.14 -10.04
CA ALA A 39 -8.35 20.01 -11.05
C ALA A 39 -9.22 21.28 -11.12
N ALA A 40 -9.46 21.76 -12.34
CA ALA A 40 -10.29 22.93 -12.61
C ALA A 40 -10.90 22.84 -14.02
N GLY A 41 -12.13 23.35 -14.19
CA GLY A 41 -12.77 23.45 -15.51
C GLY A 41 -12.93 22.11 -16.25
N GLY A 42 -13.06 21.00 -15.53
CA GLY A 42 -13.16 19.65 -16.11
C GLY A 42 -11.82 19.03 -16.53
N LEU A 43 -10.70 19.70 -16.25
CA LEU A 43 -9.35 19.19 -16.49
C LEU A 43 -8.69 18.82 -15.17
N ALA A 44 -7.86 17.78 -15.20
CA ALA A 44 -6.99 17.40 -14.09
C ALA A 44 -5.53 17.55 -14.52
N CYS A 45 -4.68 18.03 -13.61
CA CYS A 45 -3.26 18.22 -13.83
C CYS A 45 -2.44 17.53 -12.73
N MET A 46 -1.32 16.93 -13.12
CA MET A 46 -0.31 16.43 -12.21
C MET A 46 1.05 16.97 -12.64
N VAL A 47 1.70 17.70 -11.72
CA VAL A 47 3.06 18.21 -11.92
C VAL A 47 3.98 17.48 -10.96
N MET A 48 5.05 16.89 -11.50
CA MET A 48 6.09 16.23 -10.73
C MET A 48 7.43 16.85 -11.09
N VAL A 49 8.20 17.24 -10.08
CA VAL A 49 9.54 17.81 -10.25
C VAL A 49 10.50 17.04 -9.35
N TRP A 50 11.62 16.60 -9.93
CA TRP A 50 12.66 15.81 -9.26
C TRP A 50 14.04 16.18 -9.81
N PRO A 51 15.13 15.84 -9.10
CA PRO A 51 16.48 16.10 -9.59
C PRO A 51 16.73 15.36 -10.92
N ALA A 52 17.34 16.04 -11.90
CA ALA A 52 17.53 15.48 -13.24
C ALA A 52 18.43 14.24 -13.28
N ASP A 53 19.32 14.09 -12.30
CA ASP A 53 20.21 12.96 -12.07
C ASP A 53 19.55 11.80 -11.31
N SER A 54 18.34 12.02 -10.78
CA SER A 54 17.59 11.02 -10.03
C SER A 54 16.64 10.25 -10.93
N ARG A 55 16.37 8.99 -10.54
CA ARG A 55 15.37 8.16 -11.23
C ARG A 55 14.00 8.85 -11.19
N MET A 56 13.35 8.93 -12.35
CA MET A 56 11.97 9.44 -12.45
C MET A 56 11.06 8.72 -11.45
N PRO A 57 10.33 9.44 -10.57
CA PRO A 57 9.36 8.87 -9.64
C PRO A 57 8.15 8.25 -10.36
N THR A 58 8.36 7.16 -11.10
CA THR A 58 7.33 6.44 -11.87
C THR A 58 6.49 5.49 -11.02
N ALA A 59 6.85 5.28 -9.76
CA ALA A 59 6.08 4.43 -8.88
C ALA A 59 4.91 5.22 -8.27
N LEU A 60 3.72 4.65 -8.40
CA LEU A 60 2.56 4.81 -7.51
C LEU A 60 2.87 4.59 -6.00
N GLY A 61 4.14 4.69 -5.55
CA GLY A 61 4.64 4.12 -4.30
C GLY A 61 5.55 4.98 -3.42
N GLU A 62 6.01 6.18 -3.82
CA GLU A 62 7.05 6.90 -3.03
C GLU A 62 6.76 8.38 -2.72
N GLN A 63 5.49 8.76 -2.65
CA GLN A 63 5.08 9.84 -1.74
C GLN A 63 4.29 9.17 -0.62
N PRO A 64 4.59 9.45 0.67
CA PRO A 64 3.81 8.93 1.77
C PRO A 64 2.39 9.47 1.60
N LYS A 65 1.50 8.65 1.05
CA LYS A 65 0.05 8.86 1.18
C LYS A 65 -0.20 9.21 2.64
N PRO A 66 -1.05 10.21 2.96
CA PRO A 66 -1.45 10.47 4.34
C PRO A 66 -1.83 9.13 4.93
N ARG A 67 -1.11 8.72 5.99
CA ARG A 67 -1.05 7.34 6.48
C ARG A 67 -2.48 6.78 6.58
N LYS A 68 -2.93 6.07 5.54
CA LYS A 68 -3.93 5.02 5.73
C LYS A 68 -3.18 3.98 6.54
N ILE A 69 -3.46 3.96 7.83
CA ILE A 69 -3.13 2.86 8.73
C ILE A 69 -3.37 1.57 7.94
N GLY A 70 -2.30 0.83 7.63
CA GLY A 70 -2.41 -0.46 6.96
C GLY A 70 -2.01 -0.52 5.48
N GLY A 71 -0.75 -0.19 5.15
CA GLY A 71 -0.10 -0.77 3.96
C GLY A 71 0.00 -2.30 4.07
N ARG A 72 0.49 -2.99 3.02
CA ARG A 72 0.65 -4.47 2.99
C ARG A 72 1.40 -5.02 4.21
N LYS A 73 2.41 -4.30 4.70
CA LYS A 73 3.16 -4.63 5.93
C LYS A 73 2.27 -4.55 7.18
N GLY A 74 1.48 -3.48 7.32
CA GLY A 74 0.50 -3.35 8.41
C GLY A 74 -0.58 -4.43 8.36
N CYS A 75 -1.04 -4.81 7.16
CA CYS A 75 -1.99 -5.93 7.01
C CYS A 75 -1.39 -7.27 7.51
N ARG A 76 -0.11 -7.52 7.27
CA ARG A 76 0.58 -8.73 7.80
C ARG A 76 0.64 -8.71 9.33
N GLU A 77 1.05 -7.58 9.90
CA GLU A 77 1.15 -7.39 11.35
C GLU A 77 -0.22 -7.56 12.03
N ASP A 78 -1.27 -6.94 11.47
CA ASP A 78 -2.63 -7.04 11.97
C ASP A 78 -3.18 -8.47 11.88
N ILE A 79 -2.90 -9.19 10.78
CA ILE A 79 -3.28 -10.60 10.63
C ILE A 79 -2.60 -11.45 11.70
N LEU A 80 -1.30 -11.26 11.95
CA LEU A 80 -0.57 -11.99 12.98
C LEU A 80 -1.11 -11.67 14.39
N ALA A 81 -1.44 -10.40 14.66
CA ALA A 81 -2.06 -10.00 15.92
C ALA A 81 -3.42 -10.69 16.12
N VAL A 82 -4.26 -10.71 15.09
CA VAL A 82 -5.56 -11.41 15.10
C VAL A 82 -5.40 -12.92 15.31
N VAL A 83 -4.47 -13.57 14.61
CA VAL A 83 -4.23 -15.02 14.76
C VAL A 83 -3.67 -15.34 16.15
N ARG A 84 -2.76 -14.52 16.69
CA ARG A 84 -2.25 -14.65 18.07
C ARG A 84 -3.36 -14.49 19.09
N ALA A 85 -4.15 -13.42 19.00
CA ALA A 85 -5.26 -13.14 19.91
C ALA A 85 -6.33 -14.23 19.87
N ALA A 86 -6.56 -14.85 18.70
CA ALA A 86 -7.52 -15.93 18.59
C ALA A 86 -7.08 -17.20 19.36
N GLY A 87 -5.79 -17.44 19.54
CA GLY A 87 -5.24 -18.62 20.24
C GLY A 87 -5.59 -19.98 19.61
N ARG A 88 -6.27 -19.96 18.46
CA ARG A 88 -6.79 -21.14 17.75
C ARG A 88 -6.72 -20.91 16.24
N PRO A 89 -6.75 -21.98 15.43
CA PRO A 89 -6.84 -21.86 13.99
C PRO A 89 -8.11 -21.09 13.58
N ILE A 90 -7.96 -20.13 12.67
CA ILE A 90 -9.06 -19.29 12.19
C ILE A 90 -9.11 -19.26 10.66
N THR A 91 -10.32 -19.19 10.12
CA THR A 91 -10.56 -19.13 8.68
C THR A 91 -10.32 -17.72 8.13
N ARG A 92 -10.15 -17.60 6.81
CA ARG A 92 -10.05 -16.31 6.12
C ARG A 92 -11.23 -15.38 6.45
N LYS A 93 -12.45 -15.92 6.52
CA LYS A 93 -13.66 -15.14 6.87
C LYS A 93 -13.57 -14.59 8.31
N GLN A 94 -13.09 -15.39 9.25
CA GLN A 94 -12.91 -14.96 10.64
C GLN A 94 -11.79 -13.92 10.77
N VAL A 95 -10.69 -14.07 10.04
CA VAL A 95 -9.63 -13.04 9.96
C VAL A 95 -10.19 -11.72 9.47
N ILE A 96 -10.93 -11.71 8.35
CA ILE A 96 -11.54 -10.49 7.79
C ILE A 96 -12.52 -9.85 8.79
N ARG A 97 -13.34 -10.66 9.46
CA ARG A 97 -14.29 -10.18 10.46
C ARG A 97 -13.58 -9.54 11.66
N ALA A 98 -12.53 -10.18 12.16
CA ALA A 98 -11.76 -9.67 13.30
C ALA A 98 -10.99 -8.37 12.94
N LEU A 99 -10.41 -8.30 11.74
CA LEU A 99 -9.77 -7.08 11.25
C LEU A 99 -10.76 -5.92 11.12
N LYS A 100 -11.97 -6.18 10.60
CA LYS A 100 -13.03 -5.17 10.53
C LYS A 100 -13.48 -4.70 11.91
N ALA A 101 -13.62 -5.62 12.87
CA ALA A 101 -13.97 -5.29 14.25
C ALA A 101 -12.88 -4.47 14.95
N ALA A 102 -11.61 -4.68 14.61
CA ALA A 102 -10.47 -3.91 15.10
C ALA A 102 -10.29 -2.54 14.40
N GLY A 103 -11.23 -2.12 13.53
CA GLY A 103 -11.13 -0.86 12.77
C GLY A 103 -10.14 -0.89 11.60
N GLY A 104 -9.61 -2.07 11.25
CA GLY A 104 -8.68 -2.25 10.13
C GLY A 104 -9.40 -2.13 8.79
N GLY A 105 -9.10 -1.08 8.03
CA GLY A 105 -9.66 -0.81 6.69
C GLY A 105 -9.09 -1.68 5.56
N HIS A 106 -8.71 -2.93 5.84
CA HIS A 106 -8.08 -3.81 4.84
C HIS A 106 -9.11 -4.42 3.91
N GLY A 107 -8.96 -4.21 2.61
CA GLY A 107 -9.79 -4.87 1.59
C GLY A 107 -9.57 -6.39 1.56
N ALA A 108 -10.61 -7.14 1.19
CA ALA A 108 -10.56 -8.62 1.16
C ALA A 108 -9.45 -9.18 0.23
N GLY A 109 -9.08 -8.44 -0.82
CA GLY A 109 -7.97 -8.76 -1.71
C GLY A 109 -6.59 -8.57 -1.06
N THR A 110 -6.42 -7.51 -0.27
CA THR A 110 -5.19 -7.24 0.51
C THR A 110 -4.97 -8.32 1.55
N VAL A 111 -6.03 -8.71 2.26
CA VAL A 111 -5.99 -9.81 3.25
C VAL A 111 -5.63 -11.13 2.57
N ALA A 112 -6.16 -11.41 1.38
CA ALA A 112 -5.82 -12.63 0.63
C ALA A 112 -4.33 -12.72 0.32
N LYS A 113 -3.77 -11.63 -0.21
CA LYS A 113 -2.36 -11.55 -0.58
C LYS A 113 -1.46 -11.64 0.64
N ALA A 114 -1.78 -10.93 1.72
CA ALA A 114 -1.01 -10.99 2.96
C ALA A 114 -1.03 -12.39 3.60
N LEU A 115 -2.17 -13.08 3.59
CA LEU A 115 -2.25 -14.48 4.05
C LEU A 115 -1.40 -15.42 3.19
N ALA A 116 -1.38 -15.24 1.87
CA ALA A 116 -0.53 -16.02 0.98
C ALA A 116 0.96 -15.76 1.26
N ASP A 117 1.36 -14.49 1.42
CA ASP A 117 2.73 -14.10 1.74
C ASP A 117 3.20 -14.68 3.08
N LEU A 118 2.37 -14.58 4.13
CA LEU A 118 2.66 -15.14 5.46
C LEU A 118 2.73 -16.67 5.47
N THR A 119 1.95 -17.32 4.60
CA THR A 119 2.03 -18.77 4.43
C THR A 119 3.31 -19.16 3.69
N ALA A 120 3.69 -18.39 2.66
CA ALA A 120 4.91 -18.63 1.90
C ALA A 120 6.18 -18.38 2.73
N SER A 121 6.17 -17.39 3.64
CA SER A 121 7.28 -17.14 4.57
C SER A 121 7.33 -18.09 5.76
N GLY A 122 6.34 -18.99 5.91
CA GLY A 122 6.26 -19.92 7.03
C GLY A 122 5.83 -19.28 8.36
N GLU A 123 5.45 -18.01 8.38
CA GLU A 123 4.93 -17.34 9.58
C GLU A 123 3.51 -17.79 9.95
N LEU A 124 2.76 -18.32 8.96
CA LEU A 124 1.48 -18.99 9.16
C LEU A 124 1.49 -20.37 8.50
N VAL A 125 0.80 -21.31 9.13
CA VAL A 125 0.52 -22.62 8.55
C VAL A 125 -0.82 -22.59 7.82
N ASN A 126 -0.81 -23.18 6.63
CA ASN A 126 -1.80 -23.02 5.58
C ASN A 126 -3.19 -23.59 5.95
N HIS A 127 -4.24 -22.91 5.48
CA HIS A 127 -5.63 -23.36 5.43
C HIS A 127 -5.93 -24.54 4.49
N LYS A 128 -5.00 -24.93 3.58
CA LYS A 128 -5.20 -26.06 2.64
C LYS A 128 -5.42 -27.40 3.34
N ASP A 129 -5.08 -27.50 4.62
CA ASP A 129 -5.39 -28.64 5.49
C ASP A 129 -6.82 -28.63 6.04
N LYS A 130 -7.66 -27.67 5.62
CA LYS A 130 -9.02 -27.39 6.12
C LYS A 130 -9.08 -27.04 7.63
N ARG A 131 -7.94 -26.85 8.29
CA ARG A 131 -7.87 -26.52 9.73
C ARG A 131 -7.83 -25.02 9.99
N GLY A 132 -7.55 -24.21 8.97
CA GLY A 132 -7.48 -22.75 9.07
C GLY A 132 -6.07 -22.23 9.35
N TYR A 133 -5.91 -20.91 9.28
CA TYR A 133 -4.64 -20.23 9.51
C TYR A 133 -4.27 -20.26 10.99
N ARG A 134 -3.02 -20.62 11.29
CA ARG A 134 -2.47 -20.72 12.64
C ARG A 134 -0.98 -20.44 12.64
N LEU A 135 -0.41 -20.19 13.82
CA LEU A 135 1.03 -20.07 14.00
C LEU A 135 1.71 -21.45 13.91
N PRO A 136 2.96 -21.53 13.42
CA PRO A 136 3.72 -22.78 13.36
C PRO A 136 3.93 -23.46 14.71
N THR A 137 4.07 -22.66 15.76
CA THR A 137 4.24 -23.13 17.15
C THR A 137 2.98 -23.72 17.75
N TRP A 138 1.85 -23.70 17.03
CA TRP A 138 0.61 -24.27 17.50
C TRP A 138 0.61 -25.80 17.30
N VAL A 139 1.21 -26.49 18.26
CA VAL A 139 1.10 -27.94 18.42
C VAL A 139 -0.19 -28.21 19.20
N ARG A 140 -1.11 -28.99 18.62
CA ARG A 140 -2.24 -29.52 19.36
C ARG A 140 -1.65 -30.36 20.49
N LYS A 141 -1.92 -30.01 21.75
CA LYS A 141 -1.75 -30.95 22.87
C LYS A 141 -2.78 -32.04 22.66
N HIS A 142 -2.45 -33.03 21.85
CA HIS A 142 -3.14 -34.31 21.93
C HIS A 142 -2.71 -34.88 23.28
N PRO A 143 -3.64 -35.22 24.19
CA PRO A 143 -3.32 -36.28 25.12
C PRO A 143 -2.91 -37.46 24.24
N GLY A 144 -1.66 -37.89 24.35
CA GLY A 144 -1.31 -39.19 23.80
C GLY A 144 -2.24 -40.21 24.43
N LEU A 145 -2.60 -41.25 23.68
CA LEU A 145 -3.33 -42.41 24.22
C LEU A 145 -2.61 -43.04 25.44
N PHE A 146 -1.36 -42.64 25.68
CA PHE A 146 -0.46 -43.09 26.75
C PHE A 146 -0.15 -42.02 27.81
N ASP A 147 -0.74 -40.82 27.75
CA ASP A 147 -0.50 -39.73 28.73
C ASP A 147 -1.47 -39.79 29.94
N ALA A 148 -1.85 -40.99 30.37
CA ALA A 148 -2.57 -41.21 31.62
C ALA A 148 -1.69 -42.07 32.54
N VAL A 149 -0.98 -41.40 33.45
CA VAL A 149 -0.58 -41.93 34.76
C VAL A 149 -1.26 -41.05 35.81
#